data_AF-A0A9E5UV93-F1
#
_entry.id   AF-A0A9E5UV93-F1
#
_cell.length_a   1.000
_cell.length_b   1.000
_cell.length_c   1.000
_cell.angle_alpha   90.00
_cell.angle_beta   90.00
_cell.angle_gamma   90.00
#
_symmetry.space_group_name_H-M   'P 1'
#
loop_
_entity.id
_entity.type
_entity.pdbx_description
1 polymer ?
#
loop_
_entity_poly.entity_id
_entity_poly.type
_entity_poly.pdbx_seq_one_letter_code
_entity_poly.pdbx_strand_id
1 'polypeptide(L)'
;MGPTSAGDLAQPGGLGATPGGDFLAVLGLEASRRRERVCHARVAAPAQLARCSRDDGLGTAFLPAKSRGALWAGALWAINPFLIWHSQDVRNYAIWAAFSPLALWLFWCALTSNRWRDWALYGVAQVAASYTFLLEPFFLLVQLSFALLFFRRRAVLGRMARTWLAMSLALLPLLVQLTRLAGSGYSGTAARVSVETLLRRFLPTLLFGEGGLSLLAGAALMMALLLGLLAGGRRRAPQRVLLLLWLFLPLALLMLFGTQMNIFRPRYVIAVTPALLLSILWVANRARGPWLGQGCRWCCWRWGCSRCMRTFMKTHPRPRIGAAWRHFWMSVPARTAR
;
A
#
# COMPACT_ATOMS: atom_id res chain seq x y z
N MET A 1 -38.54 -46.81 61.86
CA MET A 1 -38.81 -45.58 62.62
C MET A 1 -39.56 -44.63 61.73
N GLY A 2 -40.74 -44.18 62.18
CA GLY A 2 -41.18 -42.79 62.05
C GLY A 2 -41.62 -42.27 60.67
N PRO A 3 -42.93 -42.09 60.44
CA PRO A 3 -43.55 -41.57 59.22
C PRO A 3 -43.85 -40.06 59.31
N THR A 4 -44.32 -39.44 58.21
CA THR A 4 -45.32 -38.31 58.16
C THR A 4 -45.48 -37.86 56.70
N SER A 5 -46.60 -38.19 56.03
CA SER A 5 -47.89 -37.45 55.94
C SER A 5 -47.86 -36.39 54.82
N ALA A 6 -48.51 -36.64 53.69
CA ALA A 6 -49.93 -36.39 53.41
C ALA A 6 -50.24 -34.92 53.12
N GLY A 7 -50.83 -34.67 51.95
CA GLY A 7 -51.26 -33.34 51.50
C GLY A 7 -51.78 -33.33 50.07
N ASP A 8 -52.83 -34.11 49.82
CA ASP A 8 -53.78 -33.82 48.72
C ASP A 8 -54.51 -32.52 49.05
N LEU A 9 -54.71 -31.66 48.04
CA LEU A 9 -56.02 -31.11 47.64
C LEU A 9 -55.90 -29.97 46.61
N ALA A 10 -56.91 -29.93 45.75
CA ALA A 10 -57.40 -28.81 44.94
C ALA A 10 -56.85 -28.64 43.51
N GLN A 11 -57.60 -29.20 42.55
CA GLN A 11 -57.95 -28.47 41.33
C GLN A 11 -59.06 -27.45 41.66
N PRO A 12 -59.09 -26.29 40.97
CA PRO A 12 -60.02 -26.22 39.83
C PRO A 12 -59.57 -25.30 38.68
N GLY A 13 -60.12 -25.57 37.49
CA GLY A 13 -60.71 -24.53 36.65
C GLY A 13 -59.78 -23.79 35.71
N GLY A 14 -60.02 -23.97 34.41
CA GLY A 14 -59.32 -23.25 33.34
C GLY A 14 -59.72 -21.78 33.21
N LEU A 15 -58.96 -21.12 32.33
CA LEU A 15 -59.11 -19.83 31.63
C LEU A 15 -57.65 -19.49 31.26
N GLY A 16 -57.21 -19.22 30.04
CA GLY A 16 -57.79 -18.53 28.91
C GLY A 16 -56.59 -18.16 28.02
N ALA A 17 -56.85 -18.01 26.74
CA ALA A 17 -55.88 -17.85 25.65
C ALA A 17 -54.67 -16.94 25.95
N THR A 18 -53.46 -17.42 25.65
CA THR A 18 -52.27 -16.58 25.45
C THR A 18 -52.20 -16.18 23.97
N PRO A 19 -51.99 -14.89 23.63
CA PRO A 19 -51.71 -14.48 22.27
C PRO A 19 -50.26 -14.86 21.95
N GLY A 20 -50.07 -16.12 21.58
CA GLY A 20 -48.86 -16.61 20.94
C GLY A 20 -48.89 -16.31 19.45
N GLY A 21 -47.82 -15.69 18.96
CA GLY A 21 -47.49 -15.66 17.54
C GLY A 21 -47.30 -14.26 17.00
N ASP A 22 -46.15 -13.64 17.29
CA ASP A 22 -45.46 -12.75 16.33
C ASP A 22 -44.10 -12.25 16.83
N PHE A 23 -43.80 -12.32 18.12
CA PHE A 23 -42.53 -11.80 18.64
C PHE A 23 -41.30 -12.68 18.34
N LEU A 24 -41.49 -13.99 18.15
CA LEU A 24 -40.39 -14.92 17.81
C LEU A 24 -39.99 -14.88 16.33
N ALA A 25 -40.85 -14.39 15.43
CA ALA A 25 -40.52 -14.23 14.02
C ALA A 25 -39.57 -13.03 13.78
N VAL A 26 -39.69 -11.96 14.58
CA VAL A 26 -38.84 -10.76 14.46
C VAL A 26 -37.43 -11.01 15.01
N LEU A 27 -37.30 -11.73 16.13
CA LEU A 27 -35.99 -12.09 16.70
C LEU A 27 -35.22 -13.15 15.86
N GLY A 28 -35.94 -14.05 15.16
CA GLY A 28 -35.34 -15.00 14.22
C GLY A 28 -34.80 -14.34 12.94
N LEU A 29 -35.45 -13.29 12.44
CA LEU A 29 -35.02 -12.55 11.26
C LEU A 29 -33.85 -11.60 11.53
N GLU A 30 -33.70 -11.06 12.75
CA GLU A 30 -32.51 -10.28 13.11
C GLU A 30 -31.29 -11.15 13.42
N ALA A 31 -31.49 -12.34 14.01
CA ALA A 31 -30.39 -13.29 14.23
C ALA A 31 -29.84 -13.88 12.92
N SER A 32 -30.69 -14.14 11.92
CA SER A 32 -30.24 -14.56 10.58
C SER A 32 -29.55 -13.43 9.81
N ARG A 33 -30.06 -12.18 9.88
CA ARG A 33 -29.39 -11.01 9.28
C ARG A 33 -28.07 -10.63 9.96
N ARG A 34 -27.87 -10.95 11.25
CA ARG A 34 -26.57 -10.81 11.93
C ARG A 34 -25.58 -11.90 11.50
N ARG A 35 -26.02 -13.16 11.29
CA ARG A 35 -25.14 -14.22 10.78
C ARG A 35 -24.69 -13.98 9.34
N GLU A 36 -25.53 -13.42 8.47
CA GLU A 36 -25.12 -13.05 7.11
C GLU A 36 -24.10 -11.89 7.07
N ARG A 37 -24.24 -10.90 7.95
CA ARG A 37 -23.25 -9.80 8.03
C ARG A 37 -21.90 -10.23 8.61
N VAL A 38 -21.88 -11.22 9.50
CA VAL A 38 -20.63 -11.75 10.07
C VAL A 38 -19.93 -12.72 9.10
N CYS A 39 -20.67 -13.43 8.24
CA CYS A 39 -20.06 -14.31 7.23
C CYS A 39 -19.46 -13.57 6.02
N HIS A 40 -19.93 -12.36 5.67
CA HIS A 40 -19.28 -11.51 4.66
C HIS A 40 -18.16 -10.60 5.20
N ALA A 41 -18.04 -10.47 6.52
CA ALA A 41 -16.92 -9.81 7.18
C ALA A 41 -15.73 -10.75 7.45
N ARG A 42 -15.79 -12.01 6.99
CA ARG A 42 -14.58 -12.81 6.79
C ARG A 42 -13.75 -12.12 5.72
N VAL A 43 -12.79 -11.32 6.19
CA VAL A 43 -11.59 -10.88 5.51
C VAL A 43 -11.79 -10.96 4.01
N ALA A 44 -12.40 -9.94 3.42
CA ALA A 44 -12.34 -9.72 1.99
C ALA A 44 -10.84 -9.62 1.67
N ALA A 45 -10.23 -10.79 1.46
CA ALA A 45 -8.88 -10.95 0.99
C ALA A 45 -8.79 -10.03 -0.22
N PRO A 46 -7.68 -9.32 -0.40
CA PRO A 46 -7.60 -8.17 -1.30
C PRO A 46 -7.77 -8.60 -2.77
N ALA A 47 -9.01 -8.92 -3.16
CA ALA A 47 -9.44 -9.33 -4.50
C ALA A 47 -9.48 -8.12 -5.45
N GLN A 48 -9.20 -6.93 -4.93
CA GLN A 48 -9.00 -5.69 -5.67
C GLN A 48 -7.52 -5.27 -5.75
N LEU A 49 -6.56 -6.15 -5.44
CA LEU A 49 -5.21 -5.94 -5.96
C LEU A 49 -5.28 -6.24 -7.45
N ALA A 50 -5.28 -5.18 -8.25
CA ALA A 50 -5.22 -5.28 -9.71
C ALA A 50 -4.11 -6.28 -10.07
N ARG A 51 -4.44 -7.26 -10.92
CA ARG A 51 -3.41 -8.17 -11.46
C ARG A 51 -2.32 -7.29 -12.07
N CYS A 52 -1.06 -7.55 -11.73
CA CYS A 52 0.04 -6.95 -12.48
C CYS A 52 -0.13 -7.37 -13.95
N SER A 53 -0.57 -6.43 -14.80
CA SER A 53 -0.31 -6.54 -16.24
C SER A 53 1.15 -6.15 -16.43
N ARG A 54 1.88 -6.81 -17.35
CA ARG A 54 3.25 -6.39 -17.66
C ARG A 54 3.32 -4.97 -18.21
N ASP A 55 2.20 -4.48 -18.73
CA ASP A 55 2.04 -3.12 -19.23
C ASP A 55 1.81 -2.09 -18.10
N ASP A 56 1.53 -2.56 -16.88
CA ASP A 56 1.28 -1.71 -15.72
C ASP A 56 2.58 -1.47 -14.93
N GLY A 57 3.17 -0.30 -15.14
CA GLY A 57 4.32 0.16 -14.35
C GLY A 57 3.97 0.42 -12.87
N LEU A 58 4.98 0.50 -12.00
CA LEU A 58 4.81 0.67 -10.56
C LEU A 58 3.95 1.91 -10.20
N GLY A 59 4.00 2.99 -10.99
CA GLY A 59 3.15 4.15 -10.79
C GLY A 59 1.64 3.88 -10.94
N THR A 60 1.23 2.97 -11.85
CA THR A 60 -0.19 2.67 -12.11
C THR A 60 -0.81 1.86 -10.98
N ALA A 61 -0.01 1.03 -10.31
CA ALA A 61 -0.42 0.21 -9.16
C ALA A 61 -0.64 1.05 -7.89
N PHE A 62 0.09 2.17 -7.73
CA PHE A 62 0.10 2.96 -6.50
C PHE A 62 -0.76 4.24 -6.57
N LEU A 63 -0.95 4.84 -7.75
CA LEU A 63 -1.62 6.14 -7.89
C LEU A 63 -3.10 6.03 -8.33
N PRO A 64 -3.99 6.93 -7.84
CA PRO A 64 -5.43 6.89 -8.15
C PRO A 64 -5.78 7.11 -9.62
N ALA A 65 -5.01 7.95 -10.31
CA ALA A 65 -5.19 8.26 -11.73
C ALA A 65 -4.18 7.42 -12.52
N LYS A 66 -4.58 6.18 -12.85
CA LYS A 66 -3.68 5.09 -13.27
C LYS A 66 -2.65 5.49 -14.32
N SER A 67 -3.00 6.28 -15.34
CA SER A 67 -2.09 6.66 -16.42
C SER A 67 -1.28 7.93 -16.14
N ARG A 68 -1.91 9.01 -15.66
CA ARG A 68 -1.21 10.29 -15.42
C ARG A 68 -0.21 10.20 -14.27
N GLY A 69 -0.56 9.48 -13.21
CA GLY A 69 0.30 9.35 -12.03
C GLY A 69 1.64 8.68 -12.35
N ALA A 70 1.61 7.60 -13.13
CA ALA A 70 2.82 6.90 -13.55
C ALA A 70 3.71 7.75 -14.46
N LEU A 71 3.11 8.49 -15.40
CA LEU A 71 3.83 9.43 -16.25
C LEU A 71 4.51 10.53 -15.44
N TRP A 72 3.81 11.10 -14.45
CA TRP A 72 4.42 12.09 -13.55
C TRP A 72 5.53 11.49 -12.68
N ALA A 73 5.38 10.26 -12.21
CA ALA A 73 6.43 9.59 -11.44
C ALA A 73 7.69 9.37 -12.29
N GLY A 74 7.50 8.90 -13.54
CA GLY A 74 8.59 8.75 -14.51
C GLY A 74 9.22 10.08 -14.91
N ALA A 75 8.42 11.12 -15.14
CA ALA A 75 8.92 12.46 -15.46
C ALA A 75 9.74 13.03 -14.29
N LEU A 76 9.22 12.97 -13.06
CA LEU A 76 9.94 13.40 -11.86
C LEU A 76 11.23 12.60 -11.64
N TRP A 77 11.23 11.30 -11.94
CA TRP A 77 12.43 10.47 -11.90
C TRP A 77 13.46 10.92 -12.93
N ALA A 78 13.03 11.13 -14.19
CA ALA A 78 13.90 11.52 -15.30
C ALA A 78 14.55 12.89 -15.11
N ILE A 79 13.83 13.85 -14.50
CA ILE A 79 14.33 15.21 -14.25
C ILE A 79 14.94 15.39 -12.85
N ASN A 80 15.02 14.33 -12.04
CA ASN A 80 15.55 14.44 -10.69
C ASN A 80 17.06 14.75 -10.74
N PRO A 81 17.51 15.91 -10.22
CA PRO A 81 18.90 16.34 -10.36
C PRO A 81 19.89 15.38 -9.70
N PHE A 82 19.50 14.74 -8.59
CA PHE A 82 20.32 13.77 -7.89
C PHE A 82 20.51 12.48 -8.68
N LEU A 83 19.47 12.00 -9.36
CA LEU A 83 19.57 10.86 -10.27
C LEU A 83 20.36 11.19 -11.54
N ILE A 84 20.19 12.38 -12.11
CA ILE A 84 20.96 12.85 -13.28
C ILE A 84 22.45 12.94 -12.95
N TRP A 85 22.80 13.52 -11.79
CA TRP A 85 24.19 13.60 -11.36
C TRP A 85 24.82 12.22 -11.21
N HIS A 86 24.10 11.29 -10.57
CA HIS A 86 24.63 9.95 -10.34
C HIS A 86 24.55 9.02 -11.55
N SER A 87 23.73 9.29 -12.55
CA SER A 87 23.73 8.52 -13.80
C SER A 87 25.00 8.77 -14.63
N GLN A 88 25.69 9.88 -14.39
CA GLN A 88 26.98 10.21 -15.01
C GLN A 88 28.17 9.57 -14.29
N ASP A 89 27.97 9.04 -13.08
CA ASP A 89 29.02 8.42 -12.26
C ASP A 89 29.02 6.91 -12.50
N VAL A 90 30.14 6.34 -12.96
CA VAL A 90 30.29 4.89 -13.19
C VAL A 90 30.52 4.19 -11.85
N ARG A 91 29.54 4.30 -10.96
CA ARG A 91 29.55 3.71 -9.62
C ARG A 91 28.33 2.86 -9.41
N ASN A 92 28.51 1.85 -8.57
CA ASN A 92 27.54 0.80 -8.37
C ASN A 92 26.16 1.33 -7.93
N TYR A 93 26.10 2.41 -7.14
CA TYR A 93 24.82 2.95 -6.69
C TYR A 93 23.94 3.49 -7.83
N ALA A 94 24.52 3.89 -8.97
CA ALA A 94 23.76 4.38 -10.13
C ALA A 94 22.99 3.22 -10.78
N ILE A 95 23.69 2.11 -11.01
CA ILE A 95 23.12 0.86 -11.53
C ILE A 95 22.12 0.26 -10.53
N TRP A 96 22.44 0.34 -9.23
CA TRP A 96 21.57 -0.09 -8.15
C TRP A 96 20.26 0.69 -8.09
N ALA A 97 20.28 2.01 -8.36
CA ALA A 97 19.09 2.85 -8.42
C ALA A 97 18.08 2.40 -9.48
N ALA A 98 18.53 1.63 -10.50
CA ALA A 98 17.66 1.00 -11.49
C ALA A 98 17.22 -0.42 -11.07
N PHE A 99 18.17 -1.27 -10.64
CA PHE A 99 17.85 -2.67 -10.31
C PHE A 99 17.00 -2.83 -9.06
N SER A 100 17.20 -2.02 -8.01
CA SER A 100 16.42 -2.13 -6.77
C SER A 100 14.92 -1.87 -6.97
N PRO A 101 14.47 -0.75 -7.60
CA PRO A 101 13.05 -0.58 -7.92
C PRO A 101 12.51 -1.60 -8.92
N LEU A 102 13.33 -2.06 -9.88
CA LEU A 102 12.95 -3.13 -10.80
C LEU A 102 12.66 -4.44 -10.04
N ALA A 103 13.55 -4.82 -9.11
CA ALA A 103 13.37 -5.99 -8.28
C ALA A 103 12.12 -5.88 -7.41
N LEU A 104 11.85 -4.69 -6.82
CA LEU A 104 10.62 -4.47 -6.06
C LEU A 104 9.35 -4.54 -6.92
N TRP A 105 9.39 -4.04 -8.16
CA TRP A 105 8.28 -4.18 -9.11
C TRP A 105 8.02 -5.64 -9.48
N LEU A 106 9.07 -6.38 -9.83
CA LEU A 106 8.97 -7.79 -10.17
C LEU A 106 8.51 -8.62 -8.96
N PHE A 107 8.95 -8.27 -7.75
CA PHE A 107 8.45 -8.87 -6.51
C PHE A 107 6.94 -8.68 -6.36
N TRP A 108 6.44 -7.45 -6.58
CA TRP A 108 5.00 -7.18 -6.56
C TRP A 108 4.23 -8.01 -7.59
N CYS A 109 4.77 -8.12 -8.81
CA CYS A 109 4.18 -8.96 -9.86
C CYS A 109 4.19 -10.44 -9.47
N ALA A 110 5.29 -10.94 -8.89
CA ALA A 110 5.40 -12.31 -8.40
C ALA A 110 4.40 -12.62 -7.26
N LEU A 111 4.20 -11.68 -6.34
CA LEU A 111 3.21 -11.82 -5.25
C LEU A 111 1.77 -11.87 -5.77
N THR A 112 1.45 -11.08 -6.79
CA THR A 112 0.08 -10.95 -7.32
C THR A 112 -0.28 -12.03 -8.34
N SER A 113 0.63 -12.36 -9.25
CA SER A 113 0.41 -13.38 -10.28
C SER A 113 0.65 -14.80 -9.74
N ASN A 114 1.55 -14.93 -8.77
CA ASN A 114 2.10 -16.18 -8.28
C ASN A 114 2.46 -17.14 -9.45
N ARG A 115 3.18 -16.66 -10.47
CA ARG A 115 3.71 -17.47 -11.58
C ARG A 115 5.21 -17.70 -11.38
N TRP A 116 5.70 -18.89 -11.73
CA TRP A 116 7.12 -19.23 -11.56
C TRP A 116 8.05 -18.29 -12.36
N ARG A 117 7.63 -17.87 -13.57
CA ARG A 117 8.39 -16.94 -14.41
C ARG A 117 8.61 -15.60 -13.71
N ASP A 118 7.59 -15.07 -13.03
CA ASP A 118 7.69 -13.78 -12.35
C ASP A 118 8.57 -13.88 -11.09
N TRP A 119 8.50 -15.02 -10.37
CA TRP A 119 9.44 -15.33 -9.29
C TRP A 119 10.90 -15.45 -9.77
N ALA A 120 11.13 -16.09 -10.92
CA ALA A 120 12.46 -16.23 -11.51
C ALA A 120 13.03 -14.87 -11.94
N LEU A 121 12.24 -14.05 -12.65
CA LEU A 121 12.63 -12.70 -13.03
C LEU A 121 12.95 -11.83 -11.82
N TYR A 122 12.09 -11.90 -10.78
CA TYR A 122 12.37 -11.24 -9.50
C TYR A 122 13.68 -11.72 -8.89
N GLY A 123 13.90 -13.03 -8.78
CA GLY A 123 15.12 -13.59 -8.19
C GLY A 123 16.38 -13.12 -8.91
N VAL A 124 16.37 -13.11 -10.25
CA VAL A 124 17.49 -12.62 -11.07
C VAL A 124 17.74 -11.13 -10.83
N ALA A 125 16.71 -10.29 -10.92
CA ALA A 125 16.84 -8.84 -10.71
C ALA A 125 17.32 -8.52 -9.29
N GLN A 126 16.85 -9.26 -8.30
CA GLN A 126 17.20 -9.08 -6.90
C GLN A 126 18.64 -9.52 -6.60
N VAL A 127 19.10 -10.63 -7.18
CA VAL A 127 20.51 -11.06 -7.10
C VAL A 127 21.41 -10.00 -7.77
N ALA A 128 21.04 -9.50 -8.95
CA ALA A 128 21.77 -8.43 -9.63
C ALA A 128 21.86 -7.16 -8.76
N ALA A 129 20.75 -6.74 -8.14
CA ALA A 129 20.74 -5.61 -7.21
C ALA A 129 21.67 -5.84 -6.01
N SER A 130 21.65 -7.04 -5.42
CA SER A 130 22.49 -7.40 -4.26
C SER A 130 23.98 -7.49 -4.59
N TYR A 131 24.33 -7.98 -5.79
CA TYR A 131 25.72 -7.94 -6.27
C TYR A 131 26.20 -6.53 -6.59
N THR A 132 25.28 -5.66 -7.01
CA THR A 132 25.62 -4.26 -7.30
C THR A 132 25.89 -3.49 -6.01
N PHE A 133 25.04 -3.62 -5.00
CA PHE A 133 25.15 -2.79 -3.80
C PHE A 133 24.88 -3.55 -2.49
N LEU A 134 25.83 -3.45 -1.56
CA LEU A 134 25.83 -4.20 -0.30
C LEU A 134 24.62 -3.91 0.61
N LEU A 135 23.99 -2.75 0.48
CA LEU A 135 22.83 -2.38 1.32
C LEU A 135 21.49 -2.89 0.79
N GLU A 136 21.46 -3.54 -0.37
CA GLU A 136 20.23 -4.11 -0.94
C GLU A 136 19.50 -5.10 0.00
N PRO A 137 20.15 -5.89 0.89
CA PRO A 137 19.45 -6.72 1.86
C PRO A 137 18.48 -5.95 2.77
N PHE A 138 18.65 -4.64 2.99
CA PHE A 138 17.66 -3.84 3.71
C PHE A 138 16.32 -3.76 2.97
N PHE A 139 16.33 -3.79 1.63
CA PHE A 139 15.14 -3.80 0.79
C PHE A 139 14.50 -5.20 0.72
N LEU A 140 15.28 -6.28 0.91
CA LEU A 140 14.71 -7.62 1.14
C LEU A 140 13.85 -7.65 2.42
N LEU A 141 14.26 -6.94 3.47
CA LEU A 141 13.45 -6.81 4.69
C LEU A 141 12.15 -6.03 4.44
N VAL A 142 12.17 -4.99 3.61
CA VAL A 142 10.94 -4.30 3.15
C VAL A 142 9.99 -5.29 2.47
N GLN A 143 10.53 -6.11 1.56
CA GLN A 143 9.76 -7.12 0.83
C GLN A 143 9.21 -8.20 1.77
N LEU A 144 10.01 -8.68 2.74
CA LEU A 144 9.60 -9.65 3.76
C LEU A 144 8.43 -9.11 4.57
N SER A 145 8.62 -7.94 5.18
CA SER A 145 7.63 -7.31 6.05
C SER A 145 6.33 -7.10 5.29
N PHE A 146 6.41 -6.61 4.04
CA PHE A 146 5.25 -6.41 3.21
C PHE A 146 4.50 -7.73 2.89
N ALA A 147 5.21 -8.79 2.49
CA ALA A 147 4.61 -10.08 2.19
C ALA A 147 3.96 -10.73 3.42
N LEU A 148 4.60 -10.66 4.59
CA LEU A 148 4.05 -11.21 5.84
C LEU A 148 2.80 -10.48 6.32
N LEU A 149 2.68 -9.18 6.04
CA LEU A 149 1.51 -8.39 6.41
C LEU A 149 0.30 -8.65 5.50
N PHE A 150 0.51 -8.85 4.19
CA PHE A 150 -0.59 -8.85 3.21
C PHE A 150 -0.76 -10.15 2.41
N PHE A 151 0.26 -11.00 2.30
CA PHE A 151 0.28 -12.17 1.43
C PHE A 151 0.54 -13.48 2.20
N ARG A 152 -0.29 -13.75 3.20
CA ARG A 152 -0.20 -14.94 4.07
C ARG A 152 -0.65 -16.26 3.45
N ARG A 153 -0.71 -16.35 2.11
CA ARG A 153 -1.09 -17.58 1.41
C ARG A 153 0.10 -18.54 1.38
N ARG A 154 -0.05 -19.74 1.95
CA ARG A 154 1.04 -20.75 2.03
C ARG A 154 1.71 -21.02 0.69
N ALA A 155 0.94 -21.10 -0.40
CA ALA A 155 1.49 -21.32 -1.74
C ALA A 155 2.41 -20.19 -2.23
N VAL A 156 2.09 -18.93 -1.91
CA VAL A 156 2.91 -17.76 -2.26
C VAL A 156 4.16 -17.73 -1.39
N LEU A 157 4.00 -17.90 -0.07
CA LEU A 157 5.13 -17.92 0.87
C LEU A 157 6.10 -19.06 0.58
N GLY A 158 5.62 -20.25 0.20
CA GLY A 158 6.47 -21.37 -0.17
C GLY A 158 7.26 -21.16 -1.47
N ARG A 159 6.74 -20.34 -2.41
CA ARG A 159 7.52 -19.94 -3.60
C ARG A 159 8.50 -18.82 -3.28
N MET A 160 8.10 -17.88 -2.43
CA MET A 160 9.00 -16.84 -1.90
C MET A 160 10.19 -17.49 -1.20
N ALA A 161 9.95 -18.42 -0.28
CA ALA A 161 10.99 -19.12 0.46
C ALA A 161 11.96 -19.89 -0.45
N ARG A 162 11.45 -20.61 -1.46
CA ARG A 162 12.30 -21.29 -2.45
C ARG A 162 13.12 -20.33 -3.29
N THR A 163 12.52 -19.22 -3.72
CA THR A 163 13.22 -18.19 -4.49
C THR A 163 14.32 -17.56 -3.66
N TRP A 164 14.05 -17.24 -2.39
CA TRP A 164 15.01 -16.66 -1.47
C TRP A 164 16.12 -17.63 -1.10
N LEU A 165 15.81 -18.91 -0.95
CA LEU A 165 16.84 -19.94 -0.78
C LEU A 165 17.77 -19.98 -1.99
N ALA A 166 17.22 -19.96 -3.21
CA ALA A 166 18.02 -19.91 -4.44
C ALA A 166 18.87 -18.63 -4.54
N MET A 167 18.31 -17.48 -4.16
CA MET A 167 19.05 -16.21 -4.09
C MET A 167 20.17 -16.27 -3.05
N SER A 168 19.92 -16.80 -1.85
CA SER A 168 20.93 -16.97 -0.81
C SER A 168 22.09 -17.85 -1.28
N LEU A 169 21.78 -18.95 -1.99
CA LEU A 169 22.80 -19.80 -2.63
C LEU A 169 23.59 -19.03 -3.68
N ALA A 170 22.91 -18.27 -4.54
CA ALA A 170 23.56 -17.43 -5.54
C ALA A 170 24.43 -16.32 -4.94
N LEU A 171 24.12 -15.83 -3.73
CA LEU A 171 24.87 -14.80 -3.03
C LEU A 171 25.99 -15.35 -2.13
N LEU A 172 26.19 -16.68 -2.06
CA LEU A 172 27.28 -17.28 -1.29
C LEU A 172 28.67 -16.71 -1.64
N PRO A 173 29.04 -16.51 -2.92
CA PRO A 173 30.35 -15.93 -3.25
C PRO A 173 30.53 -14.53 -2.66
N LEU A 174 29.47 -13.72 -2.66
CA LEU A 174 29.48 -12.38 -2.07
C LEU A 174 29.68 -12.45 -0.55
N LEU A 175 29.03 -13.40 0.13
CA LEU A 175 29.23 -13.61 1.58
C LEU A 175 30.68 -13.99 1.92
N VAL A 176 31.30 -14.86 1.13
CA VAL A 176 32.72 -15.21 1.29
C VAL A 176 33.63 -14.00 1.09
N GLN A 177 33.31 -13.13 0.12
CA GLN A 177 34.05 -11.89 -0.08
C GLN A 177 33.89 -10.94 1.11
N LEU A 178 32.69 -10.83 1.67
CA LEU A 178 32.41 -9.97 2.83
C LEU A 178 33.11 -10.43 4.10
N THR A 179 33.21 -11.74 4.35
CA THR A 179 33.95 -12.26 5.51
C THR A 179 35.45 -12.00 5.40
N ARG A 180 36.02 -12.15 4.20
CA ARG A 180 37.42 -11.78 3.94
C ARG A 180 37.67 -10.29 4.12
N LEU A 181 36.75 -9.46 3.63
CA LEU A 181 36.85 -8.01 3.79
C LEU A 181 36.74 -7.59 5.27
N ALA A 182 35.83 -8.20 6.03
CA ALA A 182 35.70 -7.95 7.47
C ALA A 182 36.98 -8.31 8.25
N GLY A 183 37.67 -9.39 7.85
CA GLY A 183 38.95 -9.79 8.44
C GLY A 183 40.15 -8.92 8.04
N SER A 184 40.02 -8.07 7.01
CA SER A 184 41.13 -7.26 6.49
C SER A 184 41.47 -6.01 7.32
N GLY A 185 40.66 -5.68 8.33
CA GLY A 185 40.80 -4.44 9.10
C GLY A 185 40.22 -3.20 8.41
N TYR A 186 39.52 -3.35 7.28
CA TYR A 186 38.84 -2.24 6.61
C TYR A 186 37.72 -1.67 7.49
N SER A 187 37.88 -0.43 7.96
CA SER A 187 36.96 0.25 8.88
C SER A 187 36.00 1.25 8.21
N GLY A 188 36.05 1.36 6.88
CA GLY A 188 35.27 2.34 6.12
C GLY A 188 35.88 3.74 6.13
N THR A 189 35.55 4.55 5.12
CA THR A 189 36.12 5.89 4.88
C THR A 189 35.11 7.02 5.02
N ALA A 190 33.95 6.77 5.63
CA ALA A 190 32.85 7.72 5.70
C ALA A 190 32.57 8.17 7.14
N ALA A 191 31.66 9.13 7.29
CA ALA A 191 31.30 9.68 8.59
C ALA A 191 30.32 8.75 9.33
N ARG A 192 30.28 8.89 10.66
CA ARG A 192 29.22 8.31 11.50
C ARG A 192 27.87 8.93 11.13
N VAL A 193 26.81 8.12 11.18
CA VAL A 193 25.45 8.62 10.97
C VAL A 193 24.99 9.39 12.19
N SER A 194 24.50 10.61 11.98
CA SER A 194 23.69 11.33 12.97
C SER A 194 22.29 11.60 12.42
N VAL A 195 21.29 11.65 13.31
CA VAL A 195 19.90 11.99 12.96
C VAL A 195 19.85 13.38 12.32
N GLU A 196 20.70 14.30 12.78
CA GLU A 196 20.87 15.62 12.21
C GLU A 196 21.34 15.56 10.75
N THR A 197 22.34 14.73 10.43
CA THR A 197 22.82 14.55 9.05
C THR A 197 21.73 13.99 8.16
N LEU A 198 20.94 13.04 8.68
CA LEU A 198 19.80 12.49 7.97
C LEU A 198 18.78 13.61 7.68
N LEU A 199 18.31 14.37 8.67
CA LEU A 199 17.30 15.39 8.41
C LEU A 199 17.79 16.59 7.58
N ARG A 200 19.05 17.04 7.78
CA ARG A 200 19.60 18.22 7.09
C ARG A 200 20.08 17.95 5.67
N ARG A 201 20.66 16.78 5.42
CA ARG A 201 21.33 16.50 4.14
C ARG A 201 20.60 15.46 3.32
N PHE A 202 19.98 14.46 3.93
CA PHE A 202 19.41 13.33 3.20
C PHE A 202 18.28 13.72 2.25
N LEU A 203 17.20 14.29 2.79
CA LEU A 203 16.00 14.59 2.04
C LEU A 203 16.25 15.67 0.97
N PRO A 204 17.02 16.74 1.28
CA PRO A 204 17.43 17.70 0.27
C PRO A 204 18.29 17.05 -0.81
N THR A 205 19.20 16.16 -0.42
CA THR A 205 20.08 15.46 -1.38
C THR A 205 19.28 14.62 -2.36
N LEU A 206 18.29 13.84 -1.89
CA LEU A 206 17.45 13.03 -2.77
C LEU A 206 16.56 13.84 -3.72
N LEU A 207 16.21 15.09 -3.35
CA LEU A 207 15.29 15.93 -4.14
C LEU A 207 16.04 16.89 -5.06
N PHE A 208 17.13 17.48 -4.58
CA PHE A 208 17.79 18.64 -5.20
C PHE A 208 19.28 18.41 -5.48
N GLY A 209 19.86 17.27 -5.10
CA GLY A 209 21.30 17.03 -5.22
C GLY A 209 22.11 17.59 -4.05
N GLU A 210 23.42 17.74 -4.17
CA GLU A 210 24.28 18.19 -3.06
C GLU A 210 23.88 19.59 -2.57
N GLY A 211 23.13 19.61 -1.45
CA GLY A 211 22.56 20.81 -0.85
C GLY A 211 22.01 20.50 0.54
N GLY A 212 21.90 21.52 1.38
CA GLY A 212 21.35 21.40 2.73
C GLY A 212 20.03 22.13 2.87
N LEU A 213 19.12 21.59 3.67
CA LEU A 213 18.02 22.37 4.26
C LEU A 213 18.34 22.64 5.73
N SER A 214 17.68 23.67 6.29
CA SER A 214 17.63 23.81 7.74
C SER A 214 16.99 22.56 8.36
N LEU A 215 17.41 22.22 9.59
CA LEU A 215 16.90 21.03 10.30
C LEU A 215 15.37 21.04 10.39
N LEU A 216 14.80 22.22 10.70
CA LEU A 216 13.36 22.42 10.81
C LEU A 216 12.64 22.18 9.47
N ALA A 217 13.19 22.68 8.36
CA ALA A 217 12.59 22.47 7.04
C ALA A 217 12.63 20.99 6.62
N GLY A 218 13.75 20.29 6.85
CA GLY A 218 13.88 18.86 6.60
C GLY A 218 12.90 18.03 7.44
N ALA A 219 12.80 18.33 8.75
CA ALA A 219 11.85 17.69 9.65
C ALA A 219 10.39 17.96 9.26
N ALA A 220 10.04 19.19 8.91
CA ALA A 220 8.71 19.57 8.45
C ALA A 220 8.32 18.83 7.17
N LEU A 221 9.23 18.69 6.21
CA LEU A 221 8.98 17.95 4.97
C LEU A 221 8.78 16.45 5.21
N MET A 222 9.62 15.82 6.05
CA MET A 222 9.43 14.41 6.46
C MET A 222 8.08 14.20 7.15
N MET A 223 7.74 15.09 8.07
CA MET A 223 6.49 15.03 8.82
C MET A 223 5.28 15.23 7.90
N ALA A 224 5.35 16.18 6.96
CA ALA A 224 4.30 16.40 5.96
C ALA A 224 4.10 15.17 5.05
N LEU A 225 5.19 14.52 4.62
CA LEU A 225 5.12 13.28 3.85
C LEU A 225 4.50 12.14 4.67
N LEU A 226 4.94 11.96 5.92
CA LEU A 226 4.42 10.93 6.82
C LEU A 226 2.93 11.14 7.10
N LEU A 227 2.54 12.33 7.57
CA LEU A 227 1.15 12.68 7.86
C LEU A 227 0.28 12.59 6.61
N GLY A 228 0.82 13.03 5.47
CA GLY A 228 0.21 12.82 4.17
C GLY A 228 -0.14 11.35 3.97
N LEU A 229 0.87 10.47 3.90
CA LEU A 229 0.67 9.03 3.69
C LEU A 229 -0.30 8.39 4.69
N LEU A 230 -0.23 8.79 5.97
CA LEU A 230 -1.10 8.29 7.03
C LEU A 230 -2.56 8.75 6.87
N ALA A 231 -2.81 9.97 6.39
CA ALA A 231 -4.15 10.53 6.20
C ALA A 231 -4.99 9.79 5.13
N GLY A 232 -4.42 8.81 4.41
CA GLY A 232 -5.14 8.03 3.39
C GLY A 232 -6.30 7.17 3.92
N GLY A 233 -7.32 6.94 3.09
CA GLY A 233 -8.41 6.02 3.40
C GLY A 233 -7.98 4.54 3.41
N ARG A 234 -8.69 3.69 4.17
CA ARG A 234 -8.38 2.25 4.35
C ARG A 234 -8.30 1.44 3.05
N ARG A 235 -8.99 1.87 1.97
CA ARG A 235 -9.06 1.14 0.69
C ARG A 235 -7.70 0.91 -0.01
N ARG A 236 -6.64 1.63 0.38
CA ARG A 236 -5.28 1.47 -0.18
C ARG A 236 -4.24 1.25 0.90
N ALA A 237 -4.61 0.51 1.94
CA ALA A 237 -3.67 0.19 3.01
C ALA A 237 -2.40 -0.52 2.52
N PRO A 238 -2.44 -1.51 1.61
CA PRO A 238 -1.23 -2.23 1.19
C PRO A 238 -0.20 -1.33 0.50
N GLN A 239 -0.64 -0.53 -0.49
CA GLN A 239 0.27 0.35 -1.23
C GLN A 239 0.93 1.41 -0.31
N ARG A 240 0.15 1.95 0.63
CA ARG A 240 0.68 2.91 1.61
C ARG A 240 1.69 2.28 2.55
N VAL A 241 1.39 1.09 3.06
CA VAL A 241 2.32 0.37 3.94
C VAL A 241 3.59 0.02 3.18
N LEU A 242 3.50 -0.39 1.91
CA LEU A 242 4.68 -0.63 1.09
C LEU A 242 5.52 0.64 0.89
N LEU A 243 4.90 1.79 0.58
CA LEU A 243 5.64 3.06 0.47
C LEU A 243 6.28 3.47 1.80
N LEU A 244 5.57 3.29 2.92
CA LEU A 244 6.11 3.57 4.25
C LEU A 244 7.30 2.65 4.58
N LEU A 245 7.16 1.35 4.35
CA LEU A 245 8.26 0.41 4.56
C LEU A 245 9.44 0.74 3.64
N TRP A 246 9.20 0.99 2.36
CA TRP A 246 10.26 1.31 1.39
C TRP A 246 10.97 2.64 1.71
N LEU A 247 10.23 3.64 2.18
CA LEU A 247 10.78 4.94 2.54
C LEU A 247 11.52 4.93 3.89
N PHE A 248 10.96 4.28 4.92
CA PHE A 248 11.46 4.43 6.28
C PHE A 248 12.29 3.26 6.79
N LEU A 249 12.01 2.02 6.37
CA LEU A 249 12.69 0.84 6.92
C LEU A 249 14.18 0.79 6.52
N PRO A 250 14.58 0.99 5.25
CA PRO A 250 16.00 1.03 4.89
C PRO A 250 16.77 2.15 5.61
N LEU A 251 16.10 3.28 5.89
CA LEU A 251 16.71 4.40 6.60
C LEU A 251 16.89 4.12 8.09
N ALA A 252 15.90 3.50 8.72
CA ALA A 252 15.98 3.08 10.10
C ALA A 252 17.08 2.04 10.30
N LEU A 253 17.17 1.05 9.40
CA LEU A 253 18.24 0.05 9.42
C LEU A 253 19.61 0.71 9.18
N LEU A 254 19.72 1.60 8.20
CA LEU A 254 20.97 2.31 7.95
C LEU A 254 21.39 3.20 9.12
N MET A 255 20.44 3.83 9.83
CA MET A 255 20.71 4.57 11.06
C MET A 255 21.21 3.64 12.17
N LEU A 256 20.56 2.49 12.35
CA LEU A 256 20.93 1.51 13.36
C LEU A 256 22.34 0.96 13.13
N PHE A 257 22.67 0.57 11.90
CA PHE A 257 23.98 0.02 11.54
C PHE A 257 25.05 1.10 11.36
N GLY A 258 24.68 2.29 10.89
CA GLY A 258 25.60 3.39 10.62
C GLY A 258 26.08 4.15 11.86
N THR A 259 25.52 3.87 13.04
CA THR A 259 26.11 4.29 14.32
C THR A 259 27.30 3.40 14.71
N GLN A 260 27.33 2.16 14.23
CA GLN A 260 28.40 1.19 14.48
C GLN A 260 29.50 1.23 13.41
N MET A 261 29.15 1.62 12.17
CA MET A 261 30.08 1.61 11.03
C MET A 261 30.18 2.98 10.34
N ASN A 262 31.42 3.41 10.09
CA ASN A 262 31.80 4.65 9.39
C ASN A 262 31.59 4.54 7.86
N ILE A 263 30.38 4.18 7.42
CA ILE A 263 30.08 3.87 6.02
C ILE A 263 29.09 4.87 5.40
N PHE A 264 28.54 5.83 6.15
CA PHE A 264 27.40 6.58 5.61
C PHE A 264 27.74 7.73 4.66
N ARG A 265 27.08 7.69 3.49
CA ARG A 265 26.92 8.84 2.61
C ARG A 265 25.47 8.94 2.14
N PRO A 266 24.91 10.15 1.92
CA PRO A 266 23.53 10.33 1.45
C PRO A 266 23.19 9.56 0.17
N ARG A 267 24.17 9.21 -0.66
CA ARG A 267 23.95 8.44 -1.89
C ARG A 267 23.69 6.95 -1.70
N TYR A 268 23.91 6.41 -0.50
CA TYR A 268 23.75 4.97 -0.21
C TYR A 268 22.29 4.53 -0.03
N VAL A 269 21.37 5.45 -0.28
CA VAL A 269 19.92 5.26 -0.17
C VAL A 269 19.19 5.73 -1.44
N ILE A 270 19.93 5.91 -2.53
CA ILE A 270 19.37 6.36 -3.82
C ILE A 270 18.21 5.45 -4.29
N ALA A 271 18.21 4.18 -3.90
CA ALA A 271 17.10 3.24 -4.15
C ALA A 271 15.79 3.57 -3.40
N VAL A 272 15.80 4.52 -2.46
CA VAL A 272 14.60 5.04 -1.78
C VAL A 272 13.92 6.16 -2.58
N THR A 273 14.62 6.79 -3.52
CA THR A 273 14.10 7.87 -4.36
C THR A 273 12.74 7.56 -5.03
N PRO A 274 12.48 6.35 -5.58
CA PRO A 274 11.18 6.10 -6.21
C PRO A 274 10.04 6.12 -5.18
N ALA A 275 10.27 5.61 -3.97
CA ALA A 275 9.30 5.67 -2.87
C ALA A 275 9.00 7.12 -2.48
N LEU A 276 10.02 7.97 -2.42
CA LEU A 276 9.90 9.38 -2.11
C LEU A 276 9.06 10.12 -3.17
N LEU A 277 9.39 9.95 -4.45
CA LEU A 277 8.65 10.59 -5.56
C LEU A 277 7.20 10.13 -5.62
N LEU A 278 6.94 8.83 -5.45
CA LEU A 278 5.58 8.30 -5.38
C LEU A 278 4.81 8.84 -4.16
N SER A 279 5.48 9.02 -3.03
CA SER A 279 4.89 9.62 -1.83
C SER A 279 4.52 11.08 -2.05
N ILE A 280 5.39 11.87 -2.68
CA ILE A 280 5.10 13.27 -3.06
C ILE A 280 3.88 13.35 -3.97
N LEU A 281 3.82 12.54 -5.03
CA LEU A 281 2.68 12.50 -5.95
C LEU A 281 1.39 12.04 -5.26
N TRP A 282 1.50 11.10 -4.33
CA TRP A 282 0.36 10.64 -3.54
C TRP A 282 -0.19 11.78 -2.68
N VAL A 283 0.68 12.54 -2.00
CA VAL A 283 0.28 13.68 -1.15
C VAL A 283 -0.30 14.80 -1.99
N ALA A 284 0.35 15.16 -3.11
CA ALA A 284 -0.10 16.20 -4.02
C ALA A 284 -1.48 15.91 -4.62
N ASN A 285 -1.73 14.66 -5.06
CA ASN A 285 -3.04 14.26 -5.58
C ASN A 285 -4.14 14.34 -4.51
N ARG A 286 -3.79 14.08 -3.24
CA ARG A 286 -4.74 14.19 -2.13
C ARG A 286 -5.07 15.64 -1.81
N ALA A 287 -4.07 16.53 -1.81
CA ALA A 287 -4.27 17.96 -1.57
C ALA A 287 -5.21 18.62 -2.61
N ARG A 288 -5.24 18.10 -3.85
CA ARG A 288 -6.15 18.57 -4.92
C ARG A 288 -7.61 18.12 -4.77
N GLY A 289 -7.86 17.01 -4.07
CA GLY A 289 -9.19 16.38 -3.95
C GLY A 289 -10.27 17.23 -3.27
N PRO A 290 -9.99 17.94 -2.15
CA PRO A 290 -10.96 18.82 -1.50
C PRO A 290 -11.40 19.98 -2.38
N TRP A 291 -10.47 20.60 -3.11
CA TRP A 291 -10.73 21.83 -3.87
C TRP A 291 -11.64 21.61 -5.08
N LEU A 292 -11.47 20.50 -5.82
CA LEU A 292 -12.33 20.19 -6.97
C LEU A 292 -13.74 19.72 -6.56
N GLY A 293 -13.88 19.04 -5.41
CA GLY A 293 -15.17 18.60 -4.90
C GLY A 293 -16.00 19.70 -4.22
N GLN A 294 -15.33 20.71 -3.64
CA GLN A 294 -16.01 21.83 -2.99
C GLN A 294 -16.62 22.81 -3.99
N GLY A 295 -16.05 23.00 -5.18
CA GLY A 295 -16.66 23.84 -6.23
C GLY A 295 -18.07 23.39 -6.63
N CYS A 296 -18.29 22.07 -6.76
CA CYS A 296 -19.61 21.52 -7.07
C CYS A 296 -20.58 21.62 -5.88
N ARG A 297 -20.10 21.47 -4.64
CA ARG A 297 -20.94 21.66 -3.45
C ARG A 297 -21.31 23.14 -3.25
N TRP A 298 -20.38 24.06 -3.52
CA TRP A 298 -20.63 25.51 -3.50
C TRP A 298 -21.61 25.94 -4.62
N CYS A 299 -21.50 25.38 -5.82
CA CYS A 299 -22.48 25.62 -6.89
C CYS A 299 -23.86 25.05 -6.54
N CYS A 300 -23.95 23.83 -5.99
CA CYS A 300 -25.23 23.27 -5.54
C CYS A 300 -25.84 24.04 -4.36
N TRP A 301 -25.01 24.54 -3.44
CA TRP A 301 -25.48 25.33 -2.30
C TRP A 301 -25.95 26.73 -2.72
N ARG A 302 -25.25 27.39 -3.66
CA ARG A 302 -25.59 28.75 -4.09
C ARG A 302 -26.69 28.84 -5.16
N TRP A 303 -26.88 27.81 -6.00
CA TRP A 303 -27.82 27.87 -7.14
C TRP A 303 -29.00 26.90 -7.06
N GLY A 304 -29.11 26.11 -5.99
CA GLY A 304 -30.12 25.07 -5.87
C GLY A 304 -29.84 23.88 -6.78
N CYS A 305 -29.99 22.66 -6.23
CA CYS A 305 -29.66 21.39 -6.88
C CYS A 305 -30.33 21.21 -8.27
N SER A 306 -31.49 21.85 -8.48
CA SER A 306 -32.30 21.71 -9.71
C SER A 306 -31.80 22.51 -10.92
N ARG A 307 -30.99 23.56 -10.72
CA ARG A 307 -30.36 24.31 -11.83
C ARG A 307 -29.02 23.72 -12.24
N CYS A 308 -28.21 23.29 -11.27
CA CYS A 308 -26.87 22.74 -11.54
C CYS A 308 -26.94 21.43 -12.36
N MET A 309 -27.94 20.59 -12.09
CA MET A 309 -28.16 19.34 -12.83
C MET A 309 -28.66 19.58 -14.27
N ARG A 310 -29.39 20.68 -14.51
CA ARG A 310 -29.86 21.07 -15.85
C ARG A 310 -28.73 21.62 -16.72
N THR A 311 -27.81 22.41 -16.16
CA THR A 311 -26.68 22.96 -16.92
C THR A 311 -25.64 21.88 -17.23
N PHE A 312 -25.35 20.99 -16.28
CA PHE A 312 -24.42 19.87 -16.49
C PHE A 312 -24.92 18.89 -17.57
N MET A 313 -26.24 18.66 -17.65
CA MET A 313 -26.82 17.84 -18.74
C MET A 313 -26.81 18.54 -20.11
N LYS A 314 -26.73 19.88 -20.16
CA LYS A 314 -26.64 20.63 -21.42
C LYS A 314 -25.20 20.69 -21.97
N THR A 315 -24.19 20.78 -21.11
CA THR A 315 -22.78 20.93 -21.53
C THR A 315 -22.06 19.61 -21.74
N HIS A 316 -22.58 18.50 -21.21
CA HIS A 316 -22.11 17.15 -21.52
C HIS A 316 -23.24 16.34 -22.17
N PRO A 317 -23.52 16.55 -23.48
CA PRO A 317 -24.42 15.68 -24.21
C PRO A 317 -23.91 14.25 -24.07
N ARG A 318 -24.78 13.36 -23.60
CA ARG A 318 -24.45 11.96 -23.34
C ARG A 318 -23.70 11.38 -24.55
N PRO A 319 -22.58 10.64 -24.36
CA PRO A 319 -22.10 9.79 -25.43
C PRO A 319 -23.28 8.89 -25.85
N ARG A 320 -23.47 8.71 -27.16
CA ARG A 320 -24.51 7.85 -27.75
C ARG A 320 -24.36 6.42 -27.22
N ILE A 321 -24.91 6.14 -26.04
CA ILE A 321 -25.14 4.79 -25.55
C ILE A 321 -26.39 4.33 -26.31
N GLY A 322 -26.14 3.67 -27.44
CA GLY A 322 -27.18 3.02 -28.22
C GLY A 322 -27.91 1.97 -27.38
N ALA A 323 -29.24 2.06 -27.43
CA ALA A 323 -30.23 0.98 -27.43
C ALA A 323 -30.40 0.02 -26.22
N ALA A 324 -29.54 -0.06 -25.20
CA ALA A 324 -29.66 -1.15 -24.21
C ALA A 324 -30.56 -0.91 -22.99
N TRP A 325 -31.18 0.27 -22.80
CA TRP A 325 -31.85 0.63 -21.54
C TRP A 325 -33.40 0.66 -21.56
N ARG A 326 -34.05 0.20 -22.63
CA ARG A 326 -35.53 0.24 -22.72
C ARG A 326 -36.27 -0.87 -21.94
N HIS A 327 -35.60 -1.89 -21.41
CA HIS A 327 -36.29 -3.04 -20.82
C HIS A 327 -36.45 -3.01 -19.29
N PHE A 328 -35.94 -2.01 -18.56
CA PHE A 328 -35.87 -2.10 -17.09
C PHE A 328 -36.91 -1.28 -16.30
N TRP A 329 -37.89 -0.64 -16.95
CA TRP A 329 -38.83 0.27 -16.26
C TRP A 329 -40.33 0.03 -16.53
N MET A 330 -40.74 -1.16 -16.98
CA MET A 330 -42.17 -1.51 -17.17
C MET A 330 -42.68 -2.65 -16.29
N SER A 331 -42.24 -2.75 -15.04
CA SER A 331 -42.85 -3.70 -14.08
C SER A 331 -42.93 -3.13 -12.67
N VAL A 332 -43.80 -2.15 -12.48
CA VAL A 332 -44.34 -1.79 -11.16
C VAL A 332 -45.83 -2.07 -11.20
N PRO A 333 -46.36 -3.08 -10.48
CA PRO A 333 -47.80 -3.30 -10.41
C PRO A 333 -48.45 -2.21 -9.57
N ALA A 334 -49.48 -1.57 -10.13
CA ALA A 334 -50.38 -0.71 -9.39
C ALA A 334 -51.10 -1.53 -8.30
N ARG A 335 -50.97 -1.12 -7.03
CA ARG A 335 -51.81 -1.66 -5.95
C ARG A 335 -53.21 -1.05 -6.07
N THR A 336 -54.18 -1.94 -6.16
CA THR A 336 -55.62 -1.70 -6.12
C THR A 336 -56.05 -1.11 -4.78
N ALA A 337 -56.90 -0.09 -4.85
CA ALA A 337 -57.75 0.37 -3.76
C ALA A 337 -58.86 -0.64 -3.47
N ARG A 338 -59.07 -0.95 -2.19
CA ARG A 338 -60.37 -1.18 -1.53
C ARG A 338 -60.21 -0.85 -0.06
#